data_AF-E3QR70-F1
#
_entry.id   AF-E3QR70-F1
#
_cell.length_a   1.000
_cell.length_b   1.000
_cell.length_c   1.000
_cell.angle_alpha   90.00
_cell.angle_beta   90.00
_cell.angle_gamma   90.00
#
_symmetry.space_group_name_H-M   'P 1'
#
loop_
_entity.id
_entity.type
_entity.pdbx_description
1 polymer ?
#
loop_
_entity_poly.entity_id
_entity_poly.type
_entity_poly.pdbx_seq_one_letter_code
_entity_poly.pdbx_strand_id
1 'polypeptide(L)'
;MPANRIDRYTLRRRIIAASQDAVFLPDGSTVRENLYPFRVADEAECLSVLEQVGLRAGVQERGGIDANFTAESLSQGRKQLLCLVRAVLRQCVKSRNGTNGGILLLDEVSSSVDQATDIAMQDIIRREFDGYS
;
A
#
# COMPACT_ATOMS: atom_id res chain seq x y z
N MET A 1 -3.01 -27.56 9.85
CA MET A 1 -3.56 -27.05 11.13
C MET A 1 -4.73 -26.13 10.82
N PRO A 2 -5.91 -26.26 11.46
CA PRO A 2 -7.07 -25.45 11.11
C PRO A 2 -6.90 -24.00 11.59
N ALA A 3 -7.17 -23.02 10.71
CA ALA A 3 -6.99 -21.59 10.97
C ALA A 3 -7.90 -21.01 12.07
N ASN A 4 -8.88 -21.78 12.57
CA ASN A 4 -9.85 -21.31 13.58
C ASN A 4 -9.31 -21.29 15.03
N ARG A 5 -8.08 -21.77 15.26
CA ARG A 5 -7.43 -21.81 16.59
C ARG A 5 -6.41 -20.70 16.82
N ILE A 6 -6.15 -19.86 15.81
CA ILE A 6 -5.24 -18.72 15.93
C ILE A 6 -6.08 -17.48 16.22
N ASP A 7 -5.69 -16.75 17.25
CA ASP A 7 -6.28 -15.46 17.57
C ASP A 7 -6.26 -14.51 16.35
N ARG A 8 -7.41 -13.93 16.03
CA ARG A 8 -7.57 -13.08 14.83
C ARG A 8 -6.72 -11.82 14.93
N TYR A 9 -6.44 -11.34 16.14
CA TYR A 9 -5.55 -10.21 16.34
C TYR A 9 -4.11 -10.56 15.93
N THR A 10 -3.64 -11.74 16.32
CA THR A 10 -2.34 -12.29 15.90
C THR A 10 -2.24 -12.47 14.39
N LEU A 11 -3.29 -12.99 13.73
CA LEU A 11 -3.33 -13.11 12.26
C LEU A 11 -3.25 -11.75 11.57
N ARG A 12 -4.06 -10.77 11.99
CA ARG A 12 -4.09 -9.42 11.38
C ARG A 12 -2.76 -8.68 11.51
N ARG A 13 -1.98 -8.95 12.56
CA ARG A 13 -0.65 -8.34 12.73
C ARG A 13 0.41 -8.95 11.80
N ARG A 14 0.20 -10.18 11.31
CA ARG A 14 1.19 -10.91 10.50
C ARG A 14 0.89 -10.87 9.00
N ILE A 15 -0.35 -10.68 8.59
CA ILE A 15 -0.76 -10.67 7.18
C ILE A 15 -0.82 -9.23 6.65
N ILE A 16 -0.18 -8.98 5.51
CA ILE A 16 -0.41 -7.81 4.67
C ILE A 16 -1.09 -8.30 3.39
N ALA A 17 -2.18 -7.67 3.00
CA ALA A 17 -2.88 -7.98 1.76
C ALA A 17 -2.90 -6.73 0.87
N ALA A 18 -2.53 -6.91 -0.40
CA ALA A 18 -2.73 -5.96 -1.49
C ALA A 18 -3.68 -6.64 -2.49
N SER A 19 -4.83 -6.02 -2.73
CA SER A 19 -5.87 -6.53 -3.63
C SER A 19 -6.18 -5.51 -4.72
N GLN A 20 -6.60 -6.01 -5.88
CA GLN A 20 -7.08 -5.24 -7.02
C GLN A 20 -8.23 -4.28 -6.66
N ASP A 21 -9.15 -4.69 -5.77
CA ASP A 21 -10.32 -3.90 -5.36
C ASP A 21 -10.03 -3.06 -4.12
N ALA A 22 -9.23 -2.01 -4.35
CA ALA A 22 -8.94 -1.01 -3.34
C ALA A 22 -10.21 -0.29 -2.88
N VAL A 23 -10.60 -0.48 -1.61
CA VAL A 23 -11.60 0.39 -0.98
C VAL A 23 -10.95 1.74 -0.66
N PHE A 24 -11.54 2.81 -1.16
CA PHE A 24 -11.13 4.18 -0.86
C PHE A 24 -12.19 4.85 0.02
N LEU A 25 -11.75 5.82 0.81
CA LEU A 25 -12.64 6.62 1.64
C LEU A 25 -13.51 7.53 0.76
N PRO A 26 -14.68 7.99 1.27
CA PRO A 26 -15.55 8.91 0.54
C PRO A 26 -14.83 10.20 0.11
N ASP A 27 -15.45 10.90 -0.85
CA ASP A 27 -14.98 12.21 -1.30
C ASP A 27 -14.84 13.20 -0.14
N GLY A 28 -13.79 14.01 -0.21
CA GLY A 28 -13.38 14.92 0.87
C GLY A 28 -12.34 14.32 1.82
N SER A 29 -12.01 13.03 1.70
CA SER A 29 -10.83 12.45 2.33
C SER A 29 -9.54 12.85 1.61
N THR A 30 -8.43 12.88 2.33
CA THR A 30 -7.10 13.20 1.79
C THR A 30 -6.39 11.99 1.20
N VAL A 31 -5.35 12.22 0.39
CA VAL A 31 -4.44 11.14 -0.07
C VAL A 31 -3.86 10.42 1.14
N ARG A 32 -3.41 11.16 2.17
CA ARG A 32 -2.83 10.61 3.40
C ARG A 32 -3.79 9.66 4.12
N GLU A 33 -5.05 10.05 4.28
CA GLU A 33 -6.07 9.19 4.92
C GLU A 33 -6.35 7.93 4.10
N ASN A 34 -6.33 8.04 2.77
CA ASN A 34 -6.48 6.90 1.89
C ASN A 34 -5.26 5.97 1.89
N LEU A 35 -4.03 6.49 2.00
CA LEU A 35 -2.81 5.69 2.08
C LEU A 35 -2.67 4.98 3.43
N TYR A 36 -3.03 5.67 4.51
CA TYR A 36 -2.92 5.10 5.85
C TYR A 36 -3.91 5.74 6.84
N PRO A 37 -5.10 5.13 7.05
CA PRO A 37 -6.15 5.75 7.85
C PRO A 37 -5.82 5.89 9.34
N PHE A 38 -4.74 5.26 9.83
CA PHE A 38 -4.32 5.33 11.23
C PHE A 38 -3.20 6.36 11.50
N ARG A 39 -2.73 7.09 10.47
CA ARG A 39 -1.69 8.15 10.58
C ARG A 39 -0.43 7.74 11.37
N VAL A 40 -0.06 6.46 11.31
CA VAL A 40 1.13 5.96 12.03
C VAL A 40 2.41 6.24 11.24
N ALA A 41 2.32 6.36 9.90
CA ALA A 41 3.43 6.81 9.07
C ALA A 41 3.48 8.33 9.04
N ASP A 42 4.69 8.90 9.11
CA ASP A 42 4.87 10.34 8.95
C ASP A 42 4.83 10.77 7.46
N GLU A 43 4.82 12.08 7.23
CA GLU A 43 4.79 12.63 5.88
C GLU A 43 6.01 12.22 5.04
N ALA A 44 7.20 12.18 5.65
CA ALA A 44 8.43 11.82 4.95
C ALA A 44 8.39 10.35 4.50
N GLU A 45 7.90 9.44 5.35
CA GLU A 45 7.66 8.04 5.01
C GLU A 45 6.64 7.92 3.87
N CYS A 46 5.53 8.64 3.94
CA CYS A 46 4.51 8.62 2.87
C CYS A 46 5.07 9.08 1.53
N LEU A 47 5.80 10.20 1.52
CA LEU A 47 6.41 10.74 0.31
C LEU A 47 7.54 9.85 -0.24
N SER A 48 8.29 9.19 0.64
CA SER A 48 9.32 8.22 0.28
C SER A 48 8.72 7.01 -0.43
N VAL A 49 7.67 6.40 0.13
CA VAL A 49 7.01 5.24 -0.51
C VAL A 49 6.31 5.65 -1.81
N LEU A 50 5.68 6.82 -1.86
CA LEU A 50 5.11 7.35 -3.10
C LEU A 50 6.17 7.55 -4.19
N GLU A 51 7.39 7.96 -3.82
CA GLU A 51 8.52 8.08 -4.76
C GLU A 51 8.92 6.72 -5.30
N GLN A 52 9.08 5.72 -4.43
CA GLN A 52 9.47 4.37 -4.82
C GLN A 52 8.51 3.75 -5.84
N VAL A 53 7.21 4.06 -5.72
CA VAL A 53 6.14 3.54 -6.61
C VAL A 53 5.87 4.50 -7.79
N GLY A 54 6.62 5.60 -7.93
CA GLY A 54 6.48 6.54 -9.05
C GLY A 54 5.21 7.42 -9.01
N LEU A 55 4.55 7.53 -7.86
CA LEU A 55 3.31 8.31 -7.69
C LEU A 55 3.54 9.70 -7.08
N ARG A 56 4.72 10.00 -6.53
CA ARG A 56 4.97 11.27 -5.81
C ARG A 56 4.68 12.50 -6.66
N ALA A 57 5.23 12.57 -7.88
CA ALA A 57 5.04 13.73 -8.75
C ALA A 57 3.55 14.03 -9.00
N GLY A 58 2.78 13.01 -9.37
CA GLY A 58 1.35 13.16 -9.62
C GLY A 58 0.51 13.47 -8.38
N VAL A 59 0.98 13.11 -7.17
CA VAL A 59 0.37 13.54 -5.90
C VAL A 59 0.72 15.00 -5.61
N GLN A 60 1.97 15.41 -5.82
CA GLN A 60 2.43 16.78 -5.59
C GLN A 60 1.74 17.79 -6.52
N GLU A 61 1.59 17.46 -7.81
CA GLU A 61 0.85 18.27 -8.78
C GLU A 61 -0.61 18.51 -8.38
N ARG A 62 -1.18 17.61 -7.56
CA ARG A 62 -2.56 17.69 -7.08
C ARG A 62 -2.70 18.34 -5.70
N GLY A 63 -1.63 18.94 -5.17
CA GLY A 63 -1.62 19.62 -3.87
C GLY A 63 -1.04 18.79 -2.71
N GLY A 64 -0.36 17.68 -3.01
CA GLY A 64 0.36 16.88 -2.03
C GLY A 64 -0.52 15.86 -1.29
N ILE A 65 0.04 15.27 -0.22
CA ILE A 65 -0.63 14.17 0.49
C ILE A 65 -1.85 14.63 1.31
N ASP A 66 -1.97 15.92 1.56
CA ASP A 66 -3.10 16.54 2.27
C ASP A 66 -4.19 17.09 1.33
N ALA A 67 -4.01 16.94 0.01
CA ALA A 67 -5.04 17.30 -0.94
C ALA A 67 -6.21 16.33 -0.92
N ASN A 68 -7.38 16.83 -1.31
CA ASN A 68 -8.57 16.03 -1.51
C ASN A 68 -8.31 14.92 -2.55
N PHE A 69 -8.76 13.72 -2.19
CA PHE A 69 -8.61 12.51 -2.98
C PHE A 69 -9.97 12.08 -3.53
N THR A 70 -10.01 11.80 -4.84
CA THR A 70 -11.19 11.25 -5.52
C THR A 70 -10.77 10.00 -6.29
N ALA A 71 -11.17 8.84 -5.77
CA ALA A 71 -10.81 7.53 -6.33
C ALA A 71 -11.34 7.33 -7.75
N GLU A 72 -12.51 7.91 -8.05
CA GLU A 72 -13.20 7.79 -9.33
C GLU A 72 -12.39 8.40 -10.49
N SER A 73 -11.52 9.38 -10.19
CA SER A 73 -10.65 10.03 -11.16
C SER A 73 -9.41 9.20 -11.55
N LEU A 74 -9.18 8.05 -10.91
CA LEU A 74 -8.00 7.22 -11.11
C LEU A 74 -8.30 6.02 -12.01
N SER A 75 -7.43 5.80 -12.99
CA SER A 75 -7.35 4.54 -13.73
C SER A 75 -7.11 3.36 -12.78
N GLN A 76 -7.52 2.15 -13.18
CA GLN A 76 -7.34 0.94 -12.39
C GLN A 76 -5.87 0.67 -12.01
N GLY A 77 -4.92 0.87 -12.93
CA GLY A 77 -3.48 0.73 -12.63
C GLY A 77 -2.98 1.69 -11.53
N ARG A 78 -3.48 2.94 -11.50
CA ARG A 78 -3.16 3.89 -10.41
C ARG A 78 -3.74 3.45 -9.07
N LYS A 79 -4.93 2.84 -9.07
CA LYS A 79 -5.53 2.26 -7.85
C LYS A 79 -4.69 1.07 -7.35
N GLN A 80 -4.20 0.22 -8.26
CA GLN A 80 -3.27 -0.87 -7.95
C GLN A 80 -1.96 -0.35 -7.34
N LEU A 81 -1.35 0.68 -7.92
CA LEU A 81 -0.14 1.31 -7.35
C LEU A 81 -0.39 1.91 -5.96
N LEU A 82 -1.54 2.55 -5.72
CA LEU A 82 -1.91 3.02 -4.38
C LEU A 82 -2.10 1.86 -3.38
N CYS A 83 -2.62 0.72 -3.82
CA CYS A 83 -2.66 -0.50 -3.01
C CYS A 83 -1.26 -0.99 -2.64
N LEU A 84 -0.30 -0.93 -3.57
CA LEU A 84 1.10 -1.26 -3.27
C LEU A 84 1.70 -0.28 -2.25
N VAL A 85 1.48 1.04 -2.41
CA VAL A 85 1.92 2.05 -1.44
C VAL A 85 1.35 1.74 -0.04
N ARG A 86 0.06 1.40 0.07
CA ARG A 86 -0.57 0.99 1.34
C ARG A 86 0.13 -0.22 1.95
N ALA A 87 0.47 -1.22 1.14
CA ALA A 87 1.12 -2.44 1.60
C ALA A 87 2.55 -2.16 2.13
N VAL A 88 3.33 -1.37 1.40
CA VAL A 88 4.69 -0.99 1.80
C VAL A 88 4.66 -0.16 3.08
N LEU A 89 3.76 0.84 3.20
CA LEU A 89 3.60 1.60 4.45
C LEU A 89 3.26 0.71 5.65
N ARG A 90 2.40 -0.30 5.47
CA ARG A 90 2.11 -1.30 6.53
C ARG A 90 3.34 -2.10 6.92
N GLN A 91 4.18 -2.47 5.95
CA GLN A 91 5.45 -3.16 6.21
C GLN A 91 6.38 -2.25 7.03
N CYS A 92 6.54 -0.97 6.66
CA CYS A 92 7.44 -0.05 7.36
C CYS A 92 7.01 0.12 8.82
N VAL A 93 5.71 0.32 9.06
CA VAL A 93 5.15 0.43 10.41
C VAL A 93 5.34 -0.86 11.21
N LYS A 94 5.17 -2.04 10.60
CA LYS A 94 5.41 -3.32 11.28
C LYS A 94 6.88 -3.53 11.66
N SER A 95 7.80 -3.23 10.73
CA SER A 95 9.24 -3.31 10.94
C SER A 95 9.67 -2.40 12.10
N ARG A 96 9.22 -1.15 12.10
CA ARG A 96 9.46 -0.19 13.19
C ARG A 96 8.92 -0.66 14.55
N ASN A 97 7.83 -1.41 14.56
CA ASN A 97 7.25 -2.02 15.76
C ASN A 97 7.88 -3.38 16.13
N GLY A 98 9.04 -3.73 15.56
CA GLY A 98 9.81 -4.94 15.87
C GLY A 98 9.21 -6.23 15.29
N THR A 99 8.31 -6.14 14.32
CA THR A 99 7.71 -7.31 13.65
C THR A 99 8.23 -7.41 12.22
N ASN A 100 9.27 -8.22 12.03
CA ASN A 100 9.85 -8.48 10.72
C ASN A 100 9.21 -9.72 10.09
N GLY A 101 9.00 -9.67 8.77
CA GLY A 101 8.36 -10.74 8.01
C GLY A 101 6.84 -10.87 8.22
N GLY A 102 6.29 -11.90 7.60
CA GLY A 102 4.85 -12.15 7.62
C GLY A 102 4.40 -12.92 6.39
N ILE A 103 3.11 -12.80 6.07
CA ILE A 103 2.52 -13.34 4.84
C ILE A 103 2.09 -12.15 4.00
N LEU A 104 2.53 -12.09 2.74
CA LEU A 104 2.08 -11.10 1.77
C LEU A 104 1.08 -11.76 0.81
N LEU A 105 -0.17 -11.30 0.84
CA LEU A 105 -1.19 -11.72 -0.12
C LEU A 105 -1.27 -10.71 -1.25
N LEU A 106 -0.98 -11.15 -2.47
CA LEU A 106 -1.08 -10.36 -3.70
C LEU A 106 -2.21 -10.93 -4.55
N ASP A 107 -3.30 -10.18 -4.67
CA ASP A 107 -4.44 -10.58 -5.50
C ASP A 107 -4.56 -9.64 -6.70
N GLU A 108 -4.21 -10.16 -7.88
CA GLU A 108 -4.20 -9.46 -9.18
C GLU A 108 -3.66 -8.02 -9.14
N VAL A 109 -2.60 -7.79 -8.37
CA VAL A 109 -2.13 -6.44 -8.06
C VAL A 109 -1.52 -5.68 -9.23
N SER A 110 -1.20 -6.33 -10.35
CA SER A 110 -0.59 -5.71 -11.53
C SER A 110 -1.29 -6.00 -12.85
N SER A 111 -2.51 -6.53 -12.82
CA SER A 111 -3.26 -6.90 -14.02
C SER A 111 -3.69 -5.72 -14.90
N SER A 112 -3.65 -4.49 -14.40
CA SER A 112 -4.15 -3.29 -15.08
C SER A 112 -3.09 -2.20 -15.29
N VAL A 113 -1.81 -2.55 -15.15
CA VAL A 113 -0.67 -1.68 -15.44
C VAL A 113 0.08 -2.15 -16.69
N ASP A 114 0.85 -1.26 -17.31
CA ASP A 114 1.75 -1.64 -18.40
C ASP A 114 2.94 -2.49 -17.90
N GLN A 115 3.63 -3.14 -18.83
CA GLN A 115 4.73 -4.06 -18.51
C GLN A 115 5.88 -3.40 -17.73
N ALA A 116 6.23 -2.15 -18.03
CA ALA A 116 7.32 -1.48 -17.32
C ALA A 116 6.91 -1.18 -15.87
N THR A 117 5.67 -0.76 -15.67
CA THR A 117 5.10 -0.56 -14.33
C THR A 117 4.99 -1.87 -13.54
N ASP A 118 4.58 -2.98 -14.16
CA ASP A 118 4.54 -4.29 -13.49
C ASP A 118 5.93 -4.72 -13.02
N ILE A 119 6.96 -4.61 -13.87
CA ILE A 119 8.35 -4.91 -13.48
C ILE A 119 8.77 -4.08 -12.25
N ALA A 120 8.51 -2.77 -12.28
CA ALA A 120 8.83 -1.89 -11.16
C ALA A 120 8.07 -2.30 -9.88
N MET A 121 6.79 -2.66 -9.99
CA MET A 121 6.00 -3.16 -8.86
C MET A 121 6.59 -4.44 -8.27
N GLN A 122 6.99 -5.41 -9.11
CA GLN A 122 7.59 -6.66 -8.65
C GLN A 122 8.93 -6.43 -7.96
N ASP A 123 9.76 -5.49 -8.44
CA ASP A 123 11.04 -5.18 -7.80
C ASP A 123 10.85 -4.52 -6.43
N ILE A 124 9.87 -3.63 -6.30
CA ILE A 124 9.50 -3.05 -5.01
C ILE A 124 8.99 -4.14 -4.06
N ILE A 125 8.14 -5.05 -4.53
CA ILE A 125 7.62 -6.15 -3.73
C ILE A 125 8.76 -7.02 -3.20
N ARG A 126 9.69 -7.45 -4.07
CA ARG A 126 10.83 -8.28 -3.67
C ARG A 126 11.73 -7.57 -2.66
N ARG A 127 11.95 -6.26 -2.82
CA ARG A 127 12.81 -5.46 -1.94
C ARG A 127 12.17 -5.21 -0.58
N GLU A 128 10.94 -4.71 -0.56
CA GLU A 128 10.28 -4.25 0.67
C GLU A 128 9.75 -5.41 1.52
N PHE A 129 9.40 -6.54 0.88
CA PHE A 129 8.85 -7.71 1.57
C PHE A 129 9.85 -8.87 1.64
N ASP A 130 11.15 -8.58 1.65
CA ASP A 130 12.16 -9.58 1.99
C ASP A 130 11.84 -10.23 3.35
N GLY A 131 11.91 -11.56 3.42
CA GLY A 131 11.51 -12.36 4.58
C GLY A 131 9.99 -12.52 4.80
N TYR A 132 9.14 -12.09 3.87
CA TYR A 132 7.73 -12.49 3.83
C TYR A 132 7.56 -13.80 3.07
N SER A 133 6.57 -14.60 3.49
CA SER A 133 6.12 -15.82 2.80
C SER A 133 4.98 -15.54 1.83
#